data_AF-A0A1T8ZT46-F1
#
_entry.id   AF-A0A1T8ZT46-F1
#
_cell.length_a   1.000
_cell.length_b   1.000
_cell.length_c   1.000
_cell.angle_alpha   90.00
_cell.angle_beta   90.00
_cell.angle_gamma   90.00
#
_symmetry.space_group_name_H-M   'P 1'
#
loop_
_entity.id
_entity.type
_entity.pdbx_description
1 polymer ?
#
loop_
_entity_poly.entity_id
_entity_poly.type
_entity_poly.pdbx_seq_one_letter_code
_entity_poly.pdbx_strand_id
1 'polypeptide(L)'
;MGEYKFDINGMSPDARQDAAEAARTTLKFKDGYGMELAADMLRARDIIDKQLRTVGDTYDLSLGDLPSGHAAAEHYKAQRQEAVNALTKIRDHYQGHADHFIATEMLFRNTEERNAGRINPYKDGTATVGY
;
A
#
# COMPACT_ATOMS: atom_id res chain seq x y z
N MET A 1 13.15 -9.60 4.34
CA MET A 1 11.76 -9.92 4.01
C MET A 1 10.89 -9.31 5.09
N GLY A 2 9.96 -8.45 4.69
CA GLY A 2 8.96 -7.85 5.58
C GLY A 2 7.76 -8.79 5.73
N GLU A 3 7.07 -8.67 6.87
CA GLU A 3 5.79 -9.34 7.10
C GLU A 3 4.70 -8.27 7.15
N TYR A 4 3.69 -8.37 6.30
CA TYR A 4 2.53 -7.48 6.30
C TYR A 4 1.29 -8.23 6.76
N LYS A 5 0.64 -7.72 7.81
CA LYS A 5 -0.63 -8.24 8.32
C LYS A 5 -1.75 -7.34 7.84
N PHE A 6 -2.56 -7.88 6.93
CA PHE A 6 -3.75 -7.24 6.41
C PHE A 6 -4.97 -7.63 7.26
N ASP A 7 -5.82 -6.67 7.60
CA ASP A 7 -7.12 -6.90 8.26
C ASP A 7 -8.25 -6.37 7.37
N ILE A 8 -9.05 -7.29 6.81
CA ILE A 8 -10.17 -6.97 5.95
C ILE A 8 -11.28 -6.21 6.70
N ASN A 9 -11.37 -6.40 8.02
CA ASN A 9 -12.35 -5.72 8.86
C ASN A 9 -11.97 -4.26 9.18
N GLY A 10 -10.76 -3.84 8.82
CA GLY A 10 -10.31 -2.46 8.89
C GLY A 10 -10.61 -1.64 7.63
N MET A 11 -10.94 -2.27 6.50
CA MET A 11 -11.25 -1.58 5.24
C MET A 11 -12.56 -0.80 5.30
N SER A 12 -12.69 0.28 4.53
CA SER A 12 -13.98 0.97 4.33
C SER A 12 -15.00 0.04 3.64
N PRO A 13 -16.32 0.27 3.84
CA PRO A 13 -17.37 -0.53 3.20
C PRO A 13 -17.24 -0.57 1.68
N ASP A 14 -16.98 0.57 1.04
CA ASP A 14 -16.84 0.68 -0.41
C ASP A 14 -15.66 -0.17 -0.92
N ALA A 15 -14.50 -0.09 -0.27
CA ALA A 15 -13.32 -0.83 -0.68
C ALA A 15 -13.48 -2.36 -0.52
N ARG A 16 -14.26 -2.81 0.47
CA ARG A 16 -14.64 -4.23 0.59
C ARG A 16 -15.61 -4.64 -0.51
N GLN A 17 -16.54 -3.77 -0.88
CA GLN A 17 -17.49 -4.05 -1.95
C GLN A 17 -16.78 -4.17 -3.30
N ASP A 18 -15.84 -3.27 -3.59
CA ASP A 18 -15.01 -3.33 -4.81
C ASP A 18 -14.22 -4.64 -4.88
N ALA A 19 -13.56 -5.02 -3.77
CA ALA A 19 -12.83 -6.29 -3.69
C ALA A 19 -13.77 -7.51 -3.83
N ALA A 20 -15.00 -7.43 -3.32
CA ALA A 20 -16.00 -8.48 -3.47
C ALA A 20 -16.51 -8.62 -4.90
N GLU A 21 -16.68 -7.51 -5.62
CA GLU A 21 -17.08 -7.51 -7.02
C GLU A 21 -15.97 -8.06 -7.93
N ALA A 22 -14.72 -7.65 -7.69
CA ALA A 22 -13.55 -8.22 -8.35
C ALA A 22 -13.44 -9.74 -8.10
N ALA A 23 -13.59 -10.18 -6.85
CA ALA A 23 -13.54 -11.60 -6.50
C ALA A 23 -14.64 -12.43 -7.18
N ARG A 24 -15.86 -11.87 -7.32
CA ARG A 24 -17.00 -12.56 -7.97
C ARG A 24 -16.83 -12.74 -9.46
N THR A 25 -16.16 -11.80 -10.12
CA THR A 25 -16.03 -11.76 -11.59
C THR A 25 -14.79 -12.48 -12.09
N THR A 26 -13.85 -12.82 -11.22
CA THR A 26 -12.59 -13.42 -11.65
C THR A 26 -12.65 -14.96 -11.68
N LEU A 27 -12.31 -15.55 -12.83
CA LEU A 27 -12.11 -16.99 -12.99
C LEU A 27 -11.05 -17.50 -12.01
N LYS A 28 -11.15 -18.77 -11.60
CA LYS A 28 -10.23 -19.48 -10.69
C LYS A 28 -8.77 -19.00 -10.85
N PHE A 29 -8.32 -18.17 -9.90
CA PHE A 29 -6.91 -17.83 -9.81
C PHE A 29 -6.14 -19.05 -9.32
N LYS A 30 -4.84 -19.11 -9.67
CA LYS A 30 -3.90 -19.95 -8.94
C LYS A 30 -3.90 -19.48 -7.48
N ASP A 31 -4.07 -20.41 -6.53
CA ASP A 31 -4.03 -20.10 -5.11
C ASP A 31 -2.80 -19.25 -4.76
N GLY A 32 -3.02 -18.11 -4.10
CA GLY A 32 -1.96 -17.20 -3.65
C GLY A 32 -1.49 -16.17 -4.68
N TYR A 33 -2.08 -16.12 -5.87
CA TYR A 33 -1.71 -15.12 -6.89
C TYR A 33 -1.94 -13.68 -6.41
N GLY A 34 -3.06 -13.42 -5.70
CA GLY A 34 -3.29 -12.10 -5.09
C GLY A 34 -2.23 -11.73 -4.05
N MET A 35 -1.69 -12.73 -3.33
CA MET A 35 -0.64 -12.52 -2.33
C MET A 35 0.72 -12.23 -2.99
N GLU A 36 1.03 -12.90 -4.11
CA GLU A 36 2.25 -12.63 -4.90
C GLU A 36 2.25 -11.18 -5.44
N LEU A 37 1.13 -10.75 -6.05
CA LEU A 37 0.98 -9.38 -6.55
C LEU A 37 1.02 -8.35 -5.42
N ALA A 38 0.37 -8.64 -4.28
CA ALA A 38 0.47 -7.79 -3.10
C ALA A 38 1.91 -7.67 -2.60
N ALA A 39 2.69 -8.75 -2.60
CA ALA A 39 4.10 -8.72 -2.22
C ALA A 39 4.94 -7.81 -3.14
N ASP A 40 4.71 -7.82 -4.45
CA ASP A 40 5.36 -6.89 -5.39
C ASP A 40 5.03 -5.43 -5.06
N MET A 41 3.76 -5.13 -4.79
CA MET A 41 3.32 -3.78 -4.43
C MET A 41 3.92 -3.31 -3.09
N LEU A 42 3.98 -4.19 -2.08
CA LEU A 42 4.59 -3.90 -0.79
C LEU A 42 6.11 -3.70 -0.89
N ARG A 43 6.80 -4.44 -1.77
CA ARG A 43 8.22 -4.19 -2.08
C ARG A 43 8.42 -2.81 -2.70
N ALA A 44 7.57 -2.41 -3.65
CA ALA A 44 7.63 -1.08 -4.24
C ALA A 44 7.39 0.02 -3.20
N ARG A 45 6.40 -0.15 -2.32
CA ARG A 45 6.13 0.74 -1.18
C ARG A 45 7.37 0.92 -0.30
N ASP A 46 8.03 -0.18 0.08
CA ASP A 46 9.19 -0.13 0.97
C ASP A 46 10.42 0.54 0.32
N ILE A 47 10.57 0.45 -1.01
CA ILE A 47 11.59 1.23 -1.75
C ILE A 47 11.30 2.73 -1.61
N ILE A 48 10.05 3.14 -1.82
CA ILE A 48 9.65 4.56 -1.70
C ILE A 48 9.80 5.04 -0.26
N ASP A 49 9.40 4.24 0.73
CA ASP A 49 9.51 4.60 2.14
C ASP A 49 10.97 4.77 2.57
N LYS A 50 11.88 3.90 2.10
CA LYS A 50 13.32 4.08 2.29
C LYS A 50 13.82 5.40 1.70
N GLN A 51 13.37 5.75 0.49
CA GLN A 51 13.76 7.00 -0.14
C GLN A 51 13.23 8.22 0.61
N LEU A 52 11.98 8.17 1.09
CA LEU A 52 11.37 9.22 1.90
C LEU A 52 12.15 9.45 3.20
N ARG A 53 12.62 8.39 3.88
CA ARG A 53 13.47 8.51 5.07
C ARG A 53 14.80 9.20 4.76
N THR A 54 15.47 8.81 3.67
CA THR A 54 16.70 9.47 3.20
C THR A 54 16.48 10.96 2.89
N VAL A 55 15.33 11.30 2.32
CA VAL A 55 14.95 12.71 2.05
C VAL A 55 14.55 13.44 3.34
N GLY A 56 14.14 12.76 4.40
CA GLY A 56 13.85 13.37 5.71
C GLY A 56 15.10 13.77 6.50
N ASP A 57 16.22 13.07 6.33
CA ASP A 57 17.44 13.21 7.15
C ASP A 57 18.32 14.45 6.85
N THR A 58 17.71 15.52 6.33
CA THR A 58 18.23 16.91 6.29
C THR A 58 19.62 17.15 5.66
N TYR A 59 19.59 17.90 4.54
CA TYR A 59 20.70 18.77 4.14
C TYR A 59 20.34 20.18 4.60
N ASP A 60 21.21 20.83 5.36
CA ASP A 60 21.08 22.24 5.69
C ASP A 60 21.40 23.08 4.44
N LEU A 61 20.37 23.70 3.86
CA LEU A 61 20.48 24.56 2.68
C LEU A 61 20.79 25.99 3.12
N SER A 62 21.93 26.20 3.81
CA SER A 62 22.40 27.54 4.15
C SER A 62 23.08 28.18 2.93
N LEU A 63 22.31 28.88 2.08
CA LEU A 63 22.83 29.57 0.89
C LEU A 63 23.48 30.95 1.21
N GLY A 64 24.05 31.09 2.41
CA GLY A 64 24.64 32.34 2.91
C GLY A 64 23.61 33.38 3.39
N ASP A 65 24.09 34.42 4.06
CA ASP A 65 23.26 35.40 4.81
C ASP A 65 22.63 36.52 3.96
N LEU A 66 22.63 36.38 2.63
CA LEU A 66 22.02 37.36 1.74
C LEU A 66 20.49 37.17 1.71
N PRO A 67 19.68 38.26 1.60
CA PRO A 67 18.23 38.15 1.45
C PRO A 67 17.80 37.31 0.23
N SER A 68 18.57 37.36 -0.86
CA SER A 68 18.37 36.50 -2.03
C SER A 68 18.68 35.02 -1.76
N GLY A 69 19.66 34.75 -0.89
CA GLY A 69 19.99 33.40 -0.42
C GLY A 69 18.85 32.80 0.43
N HIS A 70 18.23 33.62 1.29
CA HIS A 70 17.05 33.22 2.06
C HIS A 70 15.84 32.92 1.16
N ALA A 71 15.54 33.79 0.19
CA ALA A 71 14.43 33.56 -0.74
C ALA A 71 14.64 32.30 -1.60
N ALA A 72 15.88 32.06 -2.08
CA ALA A 72 16.22 30.84 -2.81
C ALA A 72 16.10 29.59 -1.93
N ALA A 73 16.60 29.64 -0.69
CA ALA A 73 16.50 28.53 0.25
C ALA A 73 15.02 28.16 0.53
N GLU A 74 14.14 29.14 0.74
CA GLU A 74 12.71 28.91 0.93
C GLU A 74 12.05 28.30 -0.32
N HIS A 75 12.38 28.80 -1.51
CA HIS A 75 11.87 28.24 -2.76
C HIS A 75 12.28 26.76 -2.95
N TYR A 76 13.54 26.42 -2.69
CA TYR A 76 14.01 25.03 -2.78
C TYR A 76 13.40 24.13 -1.71
N LYS A 77 13.16 24.65 -0.49
CA LYS A 77 12.42 23.92 0.56
C LYS A 77 11.00 23.60 0.11
N ALA A 78 10.28 24.57 -0.47
CA ALA A 78 8.93 24.37 -0.97
C ALA A 78 8.87 23.29 -2.07
N GLN A 79 9.75 23.38 -3.07
CA GLN A 79 9.83 22.36 -4.13
C GLN A 79 10.16 20.96 -3.59
N ARG A 80 11.07 20.87 -2.62
CA ARG A 80 11.38 19.60 -1.95
C ARG A 80 10.15 19.04 -1.23
N GLN A 81 9.39 19.88 -0.54
CA GLN A 81 8.18 19.45 0.15
C GLN A 81 7.12 18.92 -0.83
N GLU A 82 6.97 19.56 -1.99
CA GLU A 82 6.07 19.06 -3.04
C GLU A 82 6.49 17.68 -3.55
N ALA A 83 7.78 17.45 -3.78
CA ALA A 83 8.31 16.16 -4.18
C ALA A 83 8.09 15.08 -3.12
N VAL A 84 8.31 15.41 -1.83
CA VAL A 84 8.03 14.52 -0.69
C VAL A 84 6.55 14.17 -0.64
N ASN A 85 5.66 15.14 -0.82
CA ASN A 85 4.22 14.92 -0.83
C ASN A 85 3.80 14.00 -2.00
N ALA A 86 4.40 14.17 -3.18
CA ALA A 86 4.13 13.32 -4.34
C ALA A 86 4.58 11.87 -4.09
N LEU A 87 5.80 11.66 -3.59
CA LEU A 87 6.31 10.34 -3.24
C LEU A 87 5.45 9.65 -2.16
N THR A 88 5.00 10.41 -1.17
CA THR A 88 4.11 9.92 -0.11
C THR A 88 2.79 9.39 -0.69
N LYS A 89 2.17 10.14 -1.61
CA LYS A 89 0.94 9.70 -2.30
C LYS A 89 1.16 8.42 -3.10
N ILE A 90 2.29 8.29 -3.79
CA ILE A 90 2.61 7.08 -4.57
C ILE A 90 2.79 5.88 -3.63
N ARG A 91 3.51 6.04 -2.51
CA ARG A 91 3.65 5.01 -1.47
C ARG A 91 2.28 4.52 -0.99
N ASP A 92 1.39 5.44 -0.64
CA ASP A 92 0.05 5.13 -0.12
C ASP A 92 -0.80 4.42 -1.18
N HIS A 93 -0.63 4.78 -2.46
CA HIS A 93 -1.30 4.12 -3.57
C HIS A 93 -0.86 2.66 -3.73
N TYR A 94 0.45 2.37 -3.65
CA TYR A 94 0.95 1.00 -3.68
C TYR A 94 0.46 0.16 -2.50
N GLN A 95 0.36 0.75 -1.31
CA GLN A 95 -0.25 0.08 -0.17
C GLN A 95 -1.73 -0.26 -0.42
N GLY A 96 -2.51 0.69 -0.93
CA GLY A 96 -3.93 0.45 -1.26
C GLY A 96 -4.12 -0.66 -2.31
N HIS A 97 -3.25 -0.75 -3.32
CA HIS A 97 -3.28 -1.86 -4.28
C HIS A 97 -2.97 -3.20 -3.63
N ALA A 98 -1.96 -3.26 -2.75
CA ALA A 98 -1.66 -4.47 -2.00
C ALA A 98 -2.87 -4.93 -1.17
N ASP A 99 -3.51 -4.01 -0.45
CA ASP A 99 -4.70 -4.27 0.34
C ASP A 99 -5.86 -4.81 -0.51
N HIS A 100 -6.08 -4.23 -1.69
CA HIS A 100 -7.12 -4.67 -2.61
C HIS A 100 -6.87 -6.10 -3.15
N PHE A 101 -5.63 -6.43 -3.52
CA PHE A 101 -5.29 -7.77 -3.97
C PHE A 101 -5.48 -8.82 -2.86
N ILE A 102 -5.07 -8.50 -1.63
CA ILE A 102 -5.23 -9.40 -0.48
C ILE A 102 -6.72 -9.58 -0.16
N ALA A 103 -7.49 -8.49 -0.13
CA ALA A 103 -8.93 -8.53 0.11
C ALA A 103 -9.65 -9.42 -0.92
N THR A 104 -9.32 -9.25 -2.20
CA THR A 104 -9.89 -10.01 -3.31
C THR A 104 -9.59 -11.51 -3.15
N GLU A 105 -8.35 -11.89 -2.85
CA GLU A 105 -7.95 -13.28 -2.59
C GLU A 105 -8.71 -13.88 -1.39
N MET A 106 -8.84 -13.14 -0.29
CA MET A 106 -9.56 -13.61 0.89
C MET A 106 -11.05 -13.83 0.62
N LEU A 107 -11.68 -12.93 -0.14
CA LEU A 107 -13.10 -13.04 -0.52
C LEU A 107 -13.33 -14.19 -1.50
N PHE A 108 -12.39 -14.38 -2.43
CA PHE A 108 -12.40 -15.52 -3.36
C PHE A 108 -12.32 -16.84 -2.58
N ARG A 109 -11.33 -17.01 -1.70
CA ARG A 109 -11.18 -18.21 -0.85
C ARG A 109 -12.42 -18.49 -0.02
N ASN A 110 -13.01 -17.46 0.60
CA ASN A 110 -14.26 -17.62 1.36
C ASN A 110 -15.41 -18.09 0.47
N THR A 111 -15.52 -17.57 -0.75
CA THR A 111 -16.54 -17.97 -1.71
C THR A 111 -16.34 -19.41 -2.18
N GLU A 112 -15.10 -19.83 -2.45
CA GLU A 112 -14.79 -21.23 -2.78
C GLU A 112 -15.05 -22.18 -1.60
N GLU A 113 -14.67 -21.82 -0.37
CA GLU A 113 -14.94 -22.62 0.84
C GLU A 113 -16.45 -22.78 1.11
N ARG A 114 -17.23 -21.71 0.91
CA ARG A 114 -18.70 -21.75 1.00
C ARG A 114 -19.30 -22.65 -0.07
N ASN A 115 -18.86 -22.53 -1.32
CA ASN A 115 -19.33 -23.38 -2.42
C ASN A 115 -18.93 -24.86 -2.23
N ALA A 116 -17.79 -25.12 -1.58
CA ALA A 116 -17.30 -26.45 -1.22
C ALA A 116 -17.90 -27.00 0.10
N GLY A 117 -18.84 -26.30 0.74
CA GLY A 117 -19.59 -26.77 1.90
C GLY A 117 -18.85 -26.73 3.25
N ARG A 118 -17.71 -26.03 3.35
CA ARG A 118 -16.98 -25.83 4.62
C ARG A 118 -17.26 -24.41 5.12
N ILE A 119 -18.25 -24.25 5.98
CA ILE A 119 -18.62 -22.97 6.57
C ILE A 119 -17.55 -22.53 7.58
N ASN A 120 -16.83 -21.45 7.27
CA ASN A 120 -16.25 -20.60 8.31
C ASN A 120 -16.43 -19.11 7.97
N PRO A 121 -17.48 -18.45 8.49
CA PRO A 121 -17.73 -17.04 8.27
C PRO A 121 -16.77 -16.26 9.17
N TYR A 122 -15.71 -15.71 8.58
CA TYR A 122 -14.89 -14.64 9.16
C TYR A 122 -14.11 -14.96 10.45
N LYS A 123 -13.67 -16.20 10.67
CA LYS A 123 -13.09 -16.50 12.00
C LYS A 123 -11.84 -15.69 12.32
N ASP A 124 -11.05 -15.31 11.32
CA ASP A 124 -9.98 -14.32 11.46
C ASP A 124 -9.85 -13.56 10.14
N GLY A 125 -10.36 -12.33 10.06
CA GLY A 125 -10.32 -11.46 8.88
C GLY A 125 -8.91 -10.98 8.50
N THR A 126 -7.88 -11.75 8.84
CA THR A 126 -6.49 -11.37 8.73
C THR A 126 -5.74 -12.25 7.74
N ALA A 127 -4.94 -11.64 6.87
CA ALA A 127 -4.01 -12.33 5.99
C ALA A 127 -2.59 -11.83 6.23
N THR A 128 -1.61 -12.73 6.15
CA THR A 128 -0.19 -12.40 6.30
C THR A 128 0.52 -12.59 4.97
N VAL A 129 1.16 -11.53 4.47
CA VAL A 129 2.00 -11.55 3.26
C VAL A 129 3.46 -11.45 3.67
N GLY A 130 4.28 -12.40 3.22
CA GLY A 130 5.75 -12.27 3.28
C GLY A 130 6.27 -11.67 1.97
N TYR A 131 7.12 -10.65 2.03
CA TYR A 131 7.60 -9.93 0.85
C TYR A 131 9.02 -9.35 0.96
#